data_AF-A0A7V4AYM2-F1
#
_entry.id   AF-A0A7V4AYM2-F1
#
_cell.length_a   1.000
_cell.length_b   1.000
_cell.length_c   1.000
_cell.angle_alpha   90.00
_cell.angle_beta   90.00
_cell.angle_gamma   90.00
#
_symmetry.space_group_name_H-M   'P 1'
#
loop_
_entity.id
_entity.type
_entity.pdbx_description
1 polymer ?
#
loop_
_entity_poly.entity_id
_entity_poly.type
_entity_poly.pdbx_seq_one_letter_code
_entity_poly.pdbx_strand_id
1 'polypeptide(L)' 'PRTAFSTMRSGNLAFMSRYLETKYLDMKAKFPERIVEKAVRGMIPHNALGDQIMKKLKVYAGEKHPHQAQKPVKVAL' A
#
# COMPACT_ATOMS: atom_id res chain seq x y z
N PRO A 1 24.98 -53.15 15.17
CA PRO A 1 25.85 -52.34 14.29
C PRO A 1 25.37 -50.89 14.31
N ARG A 2 26.23 -50.00 14.81
CA ARG A 2 26.04 -48.54 14.81
C ARG A 2 26.05 -48.03 13.38
N THR A 3 25.01 -47.33 12.94
CA THR A 3 25.09 -46.37 11.83
C THR A 3 24.60 -45.02 12.31
N ALA A 4 25.54 -44.09 12.23
CA ALA A 4 25.53 -42.75 12.77
C ALA A 4 24.84 -41.74 11.81
N PHE A 5 24.29 -40.69 12.42
CA PHE A 5 24.27 -39.31 11.91
C PHE A 5 23.50 -38.98 10.62
N SER A 6 22.36 -38.30 10.79
CA SER A 6 22.06 -37.10 10.01
C SER A 6 21.22 -36.14 10.87
N THR A 7 21.85 -35.03 11.18
CA THR A 7 21.39 -33.87 11.93
C THR A 7 20.20 -33.15 11.29
N MET A 8 19.35 -32.58 12.15
CA MET A 8 18.66 -31.29 11.95
C MET A 8 18.18 -30.93 10.54
N ARG A 9 16.86 -30.89 10.35
CA ARG A 9 16.25 -29.69 9.78
C ARG A 9 15.07 -29.28 10.63
N SER A 10 15.40 -28.49 11.66
CA SER A 10 14.52 -27.43 12.13
C SER A 10 13.99 -26.67 10.92
N GLY A 11 12.71 -26.87 10.61
CA GLY A 11 12.00 -26.26 9.50
C GLY A 11 10.73 -25.61 10.00
N ASN A 12 10.90 -24.70 10.98
CA ASN A 12 10.05 -23.56 11.31
C ASN A 12 8.62 -23.58 10.70
N LEU A 13 7.71 -24.30 11.36
CA LEU A 13 6.27 -24.36 11.06
C LEU A 13 5.51 -23.10 11.55
N ALA A 14 6.11 -21.92 11.38
CA ALA A 14 5.55 -20.65 11.91
C ALA A 14 5.52 -19.52 10.88
N PHE A 15 5.49 -19.82 9.58
CA PHE A 15 5.41 -18.81 8.51
C PHE A 15 4.03 -18.70 7.86
N MET A 16 2.96 -19.09 8.54
CA MET A 16 1.58 -18.73 8.19
C MET A 16 1.10 -17.60 9.11
N SER A 17 1.93 -16.55 9.22
CA SER A 17 1.63 -15.36 10.01
C SER A 17 0.43 -14.63 9.42
N ARG A 18 -0.72 -14.86 10.05
CA ARG A 18 -1.83 -13.91 10.25
C ARG A 18 -2.25 -13.13 8.99
N TYR A 19 -3.29 -13.63 8.32
CA TYR A 19 -4.13 -12.80 7.44
C TYR A 19 -4.76 -11.68 8.28
N LEU A 20 -4.04 -10.55 8.40
CA LEU A 20 -4.57 -9.32 8.99
C LEU A 20 -5.53 -8.70 7.97
N GLU A 21 -6.79 -9.11 8.01
CA GLU A 21 -7.88 -8.32 7.47
C GLU A 21 -7.89 -6.98 8.22
N THR A 22 -7.15 -6.02 7.69
CA THR A 22 -7.17 -4.65 8.18
C THR A 22 -8.51 -4.07 7.75
N LYS A 23 -9.46 -4.07 8.69
CA LYS A 23 -10.85 -3.64 8.49
C LYS A 23 -10.84 -2.23 7.87
N TYR A 24 -11.70 -1.98 6.88
CA TYR A 24 -11.80 -0.69 6.18
C TYR A 24 -11.89 0.52 7.14
N LEU A 25 -12.59 0.34 8.26
CA LEU A 25 -12.71 1.34 9.33
C LEU A 25 -11.36 1.71 9.95
N ASP A 26 -10.48 0.74 10.16
CA ASP A 26 -9.15 0.96 10.73
C ASP A 26 -8.23 1.69 9.75
N MET A 27 -8.37 1.41 8.44
CA MET A 27 -7.63 2.14 7.40
C MET A 27 -8.10 3.59 7.26
N LYS A 28 -9.42 3.84 7.35
CA LYS A 28 -9.98 5.20 7.28
C LYS A 28 -9.51 6.07 8.45
N ALA A 29 -9.42 5.49 9.65
CA ALA A 29 -8.96 6.20 10.83
C ALA A 29 -7.46 6.48 10.82
N LYS A 30 -6.64 5.53 10.34
CA LYS A 30 -5.17 5.65 10.40
C LYS A 30 -4.57 6.40 9.22
N PHE A 31 -5.03 6.13 7.99
CA PHE A 31 -4.44 6.66 6.76
C PHE A 31 -5.50 6.83 5.67
N PRO A 32 -6.36 7.86 5.75
CA PRO A 32 -7.43 8.07 4.77
C PRO A 32 -6.88 8.29 3.34
N GLU A 33 -5.69 8.88 3.21
CA GLU A 33 -5.01 9.15 1.92
C GLU A 33 -4.77 7.86 1.12
N ARG A 34 -4.35 6.79 1.81
CA ARG A 34 -4.02 5.50 1.19
C ARG A 34 -5.24 4.81 0.58
N ILE A 35 -6.45 5.11 1.05
CA ILE A 35 -7.68 4.54 0.48
C ILE A 35 -7.88 5.08 -0.94
N VAL A 36 -7.76 6.39 -1.10
CA VAL A 36 -7.92 7.06 -2.40
C VAL A 36 -6.80 6.66 -3.35
N GLU A 37 -5.55 6.64 -2.88
CA GLU A 37 -4.41 6.20 -3.70
C GLU A 37 -4.56 4.76 -4.19
N LYS A 38 -5.04 3.85 -3.32
CA LYS A 38 -5.29 2.45 -3.70
C LYS A 38 -6.42 2.33 -4.72
N ALA A 39 -7.51 3.08 -4.55
CA ALA A 39 -8.62 3.08 -5.50
C ALA A 39 -8.14 3.53 -6.89
N VAL A 40 -7.41 4.63 -6.96
CA VAL A 40 -6.87 5.15 -8.24
C VAL A 40 -5.83 4.20 -8.83
N ARG A 41 -4.95 3.60 -8.00
CA ARG A 41 -3.97 2.61 -8.47
C ARG A 41 -4.64 1.37 -9.08
N GLY A 42 -5.81 0.97 -8.58
CA GLY A 42 -6.59 -0.13 -9.16
C GLY A 42 -7.27 0.22 -10.49
N MET A 43 -7.42 1.51 -10.81
CA MET A 43 -8.02 1.98 -12.06
C MET A 43 -6.99 2.24 -13.17
N ILE A 44 -5.69 2.17 -12.87
CA ILE A 44 -4.59 2.46 -13.79
C ILE A 44 -3.85 1.15 -14.13
N PRO A 45 -3.41 0.96 -15.39
CA PRO A 45 -2.64 -0.21 -15.77
C PRO A 45 -1.30 -0.31 -15.01
N HIS A 46 -0.94 -1.53 -14.61
CA HIS A 46 0.32 -1.81 -13.91
C HIS A 46 1.50 -1.88 -14.90
N ASN A 47 2.01 -0.71 -15.27
CA ASN A 47 3.22 -0.58 -16.08
C ASN A 47 4.03 0.65 -15.62
N ALA A 48 5.23 0.84 -16.20
CA ALA A 48 6.09 1.96 -15.87
C ALA A 48 5.42 3.34 -16.09
N LEU A 49 4.51 3.44 -17.05
CA LEU A 49 3.74 4.66 -17.33
C LEU A 49 2.67 4.91 -16.25
N GLY A 50 2.00 3.87 -15.76
CA GLY A 50 1.05 3.94 -14.65
C GLY A 50 1.70 4.43 -13.37
N ASP A 51 2.92 3.99 -13.08
CA ASP A 51 3.71 4.48 -11.96
C ASP A 51 4.08 5.96 -12.11
N GLN A 52 4.36 6.43 -13.34
CA GLN A 52 4.59 7.85 -13.61
C GLN A 52 3.31 8.69 -13.43
N ILE A 53 2.14 8.17 -13.81
CA ILE A 53 0.85 8.84 -13.59
C ILE A 53 0.57 8.95 -12.10
N MET A 54 0.75 7.86 -11.33
CA MET A 54 0.53 7.85 -9.89
C MET A 54 1.40 8.87 -9.15
N LYS A 55 2.63 9.15 -9.62
CA LYS A 55 3.50 10.16 -9.01
C LYS A 55 2.96 11.58 -9.10
N LYS A 56 2.09 11.87 -10.08
CA LYS A 56 1.46 13.19 -10.28
C LYS A 56 0.29 13.41 -9.32
N LEU A 57 -0.35 12.35 -8.83
CA LEU A 57 -1.43 12.44 -7.86
C LEU A 57 -0.86 12.79 -6.47
N LYS A 58 -1.45 13.79 -5.81
CA LYS A 58 -1.16 14.17 -4.42
C LYS A 58 -2.47 14.23 -3.66
N VAL A 59 -2.63 13.32 -2.70
CA VAL A 59 -3.84 13.21 -1.85
C VAL A 59 -3.49 13.77 -0.48
N TYR A 60 -4.34 14.64 0.04
CA TYR A 60 -4.22 15.23 1.37
C TYR A 60 -5.46 14.88 2.18
N ALA A 61 -5.28 14.47 3.44
CA ALA A 61 -6.40 14.20 4.34
C ALA A 61 -7.19 15.46 4.75
N GLY A 62 -6.54 16.63 4.70
CA GLY A 62 -7.11 17.91 5.10
C GLY A 62 -7.37 18.87 3.94
N GLU A 63 -7.98 20.01 4.25
CA GLU A 63 -8.40 21.02 3.26
C GLU A 63 -7.24 21.85 2.67
N LYS A 64 -6.03 21.72 3.23
CA LYS A 64 -4.87 22.53 2.84
C LYS A 64 -3.87 21.70 2.04
N HIS A 65 -3.43 22.25 0.92
CA HIS A 65 -2.30 21.72 0.15
C HIS A 65 -1.15 22.76 0.06
N PRO A 66 0.12 22.33 0.15
CA PRO A 66 1.28 23.22 0.04
C PRO A 66 1.54 23.73 -1.40
N HIS A 67 0.72 23.30 -2.37
CA HIS A 67 0.86 23.56 -3.81
C HIS A 67 0.43 24.96 -4.29
N GLN A 68 0.58 25.98 -3.46
CA GLN A 68 0.14 27.34 -3.79
C GLN A 68 0.91 27.94 -4.97
N ALA A 69 2.19 27.58 -5.13
CA ALA A 69 3.03 28.06 -6.23
C ALA A 69 2.59 27.57 -7.61
N GLN A 70 1.88 26.43 -7.68
CA GLN A 70 1.44 25.84 -8.95
C GLN A 70 0.16 26.48 -9.51
N LYS A 71 -0.45 27.44 -8.80
CA LYS A 71 -1.73 28.09 -9.19
C LYS A 71 -2.79 27.09 -9.69
N PRO A 72 -3.19 26.11 -8.85
CA PRO A 72 -4.13 25.08 -9.27
C PRO A 72 -5.50 25.68 -9.62
N VAL A 73 -6.07 25.22 -10.74
CA VAL A 73 -7.44 25.55 -11.13
C VAL A 73 -8.39 24.56 -10.47
N LYS A 74 -9.44 25.07 -9.82
CA LYS A 74 -10.46 24.23 -9.19
C LYS A 74 -11.25 23.50 -10.28
N VAL A 75 -11.21 22.17 -10.25
CA VAL A 75 -12.06 21.32 -11.10
C VAL A 75 -13.38 21.09 -10.36
N ALA A 76 -14.51 21.39 -10.99
CA ALA A 76 -15.84 20.99 -10.53
C ALA A 76 -16.17 19.63 -11.15
N LEU A 77 -16.80 18.75 -10.37
CA LEU A 77 -17.27 17.43 -10.80
C LEU A 77 -18.71 17.51 -11.30
#